data_AF-A0A0Q4N1Y2-F1
#
_entry.id   AF-A0A0Q4N1Y2-F1
#
_cell.length_a   1.000
_cell.length_b   1.000
_cell.length_c   1.000
_cell.angle_alpha   90.00
_cell.angle_beta   90.00
_cell.angle_gamma   90.00
#
_symmetry.space_group_name_H-M   'P 1'
#
loop_
_entity.id
_entity.type
_entity.pdbx_description
1 polymer ?
#
loop_
_entity_poly.entity_id
_entity_poly.type
_entity_poly.pdbx_seq_one_letter_code
_entity_poly.pdbx_strand_id
1 'polypeptide(L)'
;MSVTRKNPKPAAPTTPCPEGMCLAGHIGSKEVMVRDWAVEALKFEGMIELWNEATKRHALPHIGFKTLYKFCPACGSPIDTGFVPGGVPELPLTADLKKILALNDTDIAEQGAKLLSAGVVLPDQGVEQRVAVQHWLMKQYFRYGREWRTKTGHLISTLSASGEGV
;
A
#
# COMPACT_ATOMS: atom_id res chain seq x y z
N MET A 1 -11.70 31.25 45.75
CA MET A 1 -12.19 31.68 44.43
C MET A 1 -11.31 31.05 43.37
N SER A 2 -11.74 29.92 42.78
CA SER A 2 -10.95 29.20 41.78
C SER A 2 -11.24 29.79 40.41
N VAL A 3 -10.28 30.56 39.87
CA VAL A 3 -10.37 31.13 38.54
C VAL A 3 -10.09 30.02 37.53
N THR A 4 -11.15 29.38 37.05
CA THR A 4 -11.07 28.41 35.95
C THR A 4 -10.69 29.17 34.68
N ARG A 5 -9.39 29.16 34.32
CA ARG A 5 -8.94 29.64 33.00
C ARG A 5 -9.58 28.73 31.94
N LYS A 6 -10.66 29.21 31.32
CA LYS A 6 -11.20 28.62 30.10
C LYS A 6 -10.12 28.79 29.03
N ASN A 7 -9.40 27.71 28.70
CA ASN A 7 -8.57 27.71 27.51
C ASN A 7 -9.47 28.02 26.31
N PRO A 8 -9.18 29.08 25.53
CA PRO A 8 -9.98 29.38 24.36
C PRO A 8 -9.90 28.16 23.42
N LYS A 9 -11.07 27.63 23.06
CA LYS A 9 -11.21 26.63 22.00
C LYS A 9 -10.56 27.24 20.74
N PRO A 10 -9.58 26.57 20.11
CA PRO A 10 -8.98 27.09 18.89
C PRO A 10 -10.10 27.36 17.88
N ALA A 11 -10.08 28.56 17.31
CA ALA A 11 -11.08 29.01 16.35
C ALA A 11 -11.18 27.96 15.23
N ALA A 12 -12.42 27.53 14.93
CA ALA A 12 -12.67 26.59 13.85
C ALA A 12 -12.10 27.19 12.55
N PRO A 13 -11.24 26.47 11.81
CA PRO A 13 -10.76 26.94 10.53
C PRO A 13 -11.96 27.10 9.59
N THR A 14 -12.11 28.29 9.03
CA THR A 14 -13.33 28.77 8.37
C THR A 14 -13.52 28.27 6.93
N THR A 15 -12.72 27.30 6.48
CA THR A 15 -12.85 26.75 5.12
C THR A 15 -12.53 25.25 5.14
N PRO A 16 -13.42 24.37 4.65
CA PRO A 16 -13.09 22.96 4.51
C PRO A 16 -11.92 22.79 3.53
N CYS A 17 -10.96 21.93 3.90
CA CYS A 17 -9.92 21.55 2.96
C CYS A 17 -10.55 20.91 1.71
N PRO A 18 -9.93 21.07 0.52
CA PRO A 18 -10.35 20.35 -0.68
C PRO A 18 -10.39 18.84 -0.42
N GLU A 19 -11.26 18.13 -1.14
CA GLU A 19 -11.43 16.69 -0.99
C GLU A 19 -10.09 15.95 -1.12
N GLY A 20 -9.78 15.07 -0.16
CA GLY A 20 -8.53 14.31 -0.12
C GLY A 20 -7.26 15.10 0.29
N MET A 21 -7.35 16.41 0.49
CA MET A 21 -6.23 17.28 0.92
C MET A 21 -6.20 17.54 2.43
N CYS A 22 -7.03 16.83 3.20
CA CYS A 22 -6.92 16.86 4.66
C CYS A 22 -5.66 16.09 5.11
N LEU A 23 -4.98 16.59 6.14
CA LEU A 23 -3.91 15.85 6.78
C LEU A 23 -4.52 14.68 7.57
N ALA A 24 -4.22 13.46 7.15
CA ALA A 24 -4.73 12.25 7.79
C ALA A 24 -3.92 11.87 9.02
N GLY A 25 -2.61 12.13 9.01
CA GLY A 25 -1.75 11.85 10.15
C GLY A 25 -0.28 11.73 9.76
N HIS A 26 0.46 10.95 10.55
CA HIS A 26 1.90 10.76 10.36
C HIS A 26 2.25 9.28 10.24
N ILE A 27 3.24 9.01 9.40
CA ILE A 27 3.91 7.71 9.30
C ILE A 27 5.40 7.96 9.56
N GLY A 28 5.88 7.50 10.72
CA GLY A 28 7.19 7.92 11.22
C GLY A 28 7.22 9.44 11.40
N SER A 29 8.16 10.11 10.73
CA SER A 29 8.27 11.58 10.70
C SER A 29 7.52 12.24 9.53
N LYS A 30 6.91 11.46 8.63
CA LYS A 30 6.29 11.98 7.41
C LYS A 30 4.81 12.29 7.63
N GLU A 31 4.40 13.50 7.24
CA GLU A 31 2.99 13.89 7.12
C GLU A 31 2.34 13.25 5.90
N VAL A 32 1.15 12.68 6.10
CA VAL A 32 0.41 11.96 5.06
C VAL A 32 -1.01 12.48 4.95
N MET A 33 -1.41 12.82 3.73
CA MET A 33 -2.74 13.31 3.40
C MET A 33 -3.74 12.15 3.28
N VAL A 34 -5.04 12.42 3.44
CA VAL A 34 -6.12 11.42 3.33
C VAL A 34 -6.05 10.62 2.04
N ARG A 35 -5.87 11.31 0.90
CA ARG A 35 -5.80 10.64 -0.41
C ARG A 35 -4.62 9.67 -0.54
N ASP A 36 -3.54 9.93 0.18
CA ASP A 36 -2.28 9.20 0.08
C ASP A 36 -2.12 8.18 1.23
N TRP A 37 -3.01 8.24 2.23
CA TRP A 37 -2.94 7.45 3.46
C TRP A 37 -2.86 5.95 3.20
N ALA A 38 -3.77 5.40 2.38
CA ALA A 38 -3.80 3.96 2.09
C ALA A 38 -2.49 3.47 1.45
N VAL A 39 -1.94 4.24 0.51
CA VAL A 39 -0.71 3.88 -0.20
C VAL A 39 0.50 3.94 0.73
N GLU A 40 0.63 5.02 1.50
CA GLU A 40 1.77 5.20 2.40
C GLU A 40 1.71 4.26 3.61
N ALA A 41 0.50 3.95 4.11
CA ALA A 41 0.31 2.97 5.18
C ALA A 41 0.74 1.56 4.73
N LEU A 42 0.36 1.13 3.52
CA LEU A 42 0.77 -0.17 2.99
C LEU A 42 2.28 -0.25 2.75
N LYS A 43 2.90 0.80 2.23
CA LYS A 43 4.37 0.86 2.10
C LYS A 43 5.04 0.70 3.46
N PHE A 44 4.52 1.37 4.48
CA PHE A 44 5.04 1.29 5.83
C PHE A 44 4.87 -0.10 6.45
N GLU A 45 3.73 -0.74 6.24
CA GLU A 45 3.50 -2.13 6.66
C GLU A 45 4.49 -3.10 6.00
N GLY A 46 4.72 -2.97 4.69
CA GLY A 46 5.73 -3.78 3.99
C GLY A 46 7.15 -3.54 4.50
N MET A 47 7.50 -2.29 4.85
CA MET A 47 8.79 -2.00 5.50
C MET A 47 8.87 -2.61 6.90
N ILE A 48 7.78 -2.61 7.68
CA ILE A 48 7.73 -3.26 9.00
C ILE A 48 7.93 -4.77 8.85
N GLU A 49 7.28 -5.42 7.89
CA GLU A 49 7.44 -6.86 7.66
C GLU A 49 8.89 -7.21 7.32
N LEU A 50 9.49 -6.50 6.36
CA LEU A 50 10.89 -6.67 5.99
C LEU A 50 11.83 -6.41 7.18
N TRP A 51 11.55 -5.37 7.96
CA TRP A 51 12.35 -5.03 9.13
C TRP A 51 12.20 -6.09 10.24
N ASN A 52 10.99 -6.58 10.50
CA ASN A 52 10.73 -7.63 11.48
C ASN A 52 11.44 -8.93 11.09
N GLU A 53 11.43 -9.30 9.81
CA GLU A 53 12.14 -10.47 9.31
C GLU A 53 13.66 -10.32 9.50
N ALA A 54 14.22 -9.17 9.08
CA ALA A 54 15.64 -8.89 9.15
C ALA A 54 16.16 -8.74 10.59
N THR A 55 15.32 -8.26 11.51
CA THR A 55 15.71 -7.95 12.90
C THR A 55 15.13 -8.92 13.92
N LYS A 56 14.46 -10.00 13.49
CA LYS A 56 13.78 -11.00 14.35
C LYS A 56 14.61 -11.55 15.52
N ARG A 57 15.94 -11.54 15.39
CA ARG A 57 16.90 -12.06 16.38
C ARG A 57 17.72 -10.96 17.08
N HIS A 58 17.43 -9.70 16.80
CA HIS A 58 18.17 -8.54 17.27
C HIS A 58 17.23 -7.53 17.94
N ALA A 59 17.58 -7.05 19.13
CA ALA A 59 16.82 -6.02 19.83
C ALA A 59 17.13 -4.64 19.24
N LEU A 60 16.66 -4.40 18.00
CA LEU A 60 16.82 -3.13 17.30
C LEU A 60 15.61 -2.22 17.55
N PRO A 61 15.80 -0.89 17.59
CA PRO A 61 14.70 0.05 17.74
C PRO A 61 13.78 0.03 16.50
N HIS A 62 12.46 0.00 16.73
CA HIS A 62 11.44 -0.06 15.68
C HIS A 62 11.50 1.17 14.75
N ILE A 63 11.23 0.96 13.46
CA ILE A 63 11.41 1.97 12.39
C ILE A 63 10.44 3.16 12.42
N GLY A 64 9.46 3.16 13.33
CA GLY A 64 8.53 4.26 13.54
C GLY A 64 7.11 3.80 13.85
N PHE A 65 6.14 4.71 13.87
CA PHE A 65 4.73 4.36 14.09
C PHE A 65 3.84 5.08 13.07
N LYS A 66 2.71 4.46 12.71
CA LYS A 66 1.63 5.14 11.99
C LYS A 66 0.63 5.72 13.00
N THR A 67 0.32 7.00 12.88
CA THR A 67 -0.62 7.71 13.73
C THR A 67 -1.68 8.36 12.86
N LEU A 68 -2.91 7.85 12.92
CA LEU A 68 -4.05 8.42 12.21
C LEU A 68 -4.78 9.42 13.12
N TYR A 69 -5.08 10.60 12.61
CA TYR A 69 -5.88 11.60 13.30
C TYR A 69 -7.37 11.31 13.15
N LYS A 70 -8.14 11.59 14.21
CA LYS A 70 -9.61 11.53 14.16
C LYS A 70 -10.21 12.71 13.39
N PHE A 71 -9.54 13.86 13.44
CA PHE A 71 -9.98 15.10 12.82
C PHE A 71 -8.78 15.78 12.15
N CYS A 72 -9.02 16.43 11.01
CA CYS A 72 -8.00 17.21 10.33
C CYS A 72 -7.60 18.40 11.24
N PRO A 73 -6.31 18.57 11.57
CA PRO A 73 -5.88 19.72 12.38
C PRO A 73 -6.06 21.06 11.64
N ALA A 74 -6.12 21.04 10.31
CA ALA A 74 -6.23 22.24 9.49
C ALA A 74 -7.67 22.71 9.23
N CYS A 75 -8.67 21.82 9.19
CA CYS A 75 -10.08 22.20 8.94
C CYS A 75 -11.08 21.68 9.97
N GLY A 76 -10.66 20.81 10.89
CA GLY A 76 -11.55 20.19 11.88
C GLY A 76 -12.51 19.14 11.32
N SER A 77 -12.52 18.91 10.01
CA SER A 77 -13.34 17.86 9.39
C SER A 77 -12.93 16.47 9.92
N PRO A 78 -13.89 15.56 10.14
CA PRO A 78 -13.58 14.18 10.47
C PRO A 78 -12.74 13.55 9.36
N ILE A 79 -11.72 12.80 9.76
CA ILE A 79 -10.89 12.06 8.82
C ILE A 79 -11.58 10.72 8.58
N ASP A 80 -12.13 10.55 7.39
CA ASP A 80 -12.58 9.25 6.90
C ASP A 80 -11.59 8.78 5.84
N THR A 81 -10.72 7.85 6.21
CA THR A 81 -9.74 7.23 5.30
C THR A 81 -10.27 5.94 4.67
N GLY A 82 -11.52 5.53 4.93
CA GLY A 82 -12.04 4.21 4.54
C GLY A 82 -11.23 3.03 5.09
N PHE A 83 -10.32 3.29 6.04
CA PHE A 83 -9.37 2.32 6.59
C PHE A 83 -9.89 1.82 7.93
N VAL A 84 -10.45 0.61 7.95
CA VAL A 84 -10.81 -0.09 9.18
C VAL A 84 -9.54 -0.75 9.73
N PRO A 85 -9.11 -0.49 10.98
CA PRO A 85 -7.96 -1.19 11.55
C PRO A 85 -8.29 -2.69 11.66
N GLY A 86 -7.63 -3.51 10.84
CA GLY A 86 -7.88 -4.95 10.74
C GLY A 86 -8.88 -5.36 9.64
N GLY A 87 -9.50 -4.41 8.95
CA GLY A 87 -10.22 -4.66 7.70
C GLY A 87 -9.30 -4.35 6.53
N VAL A 88 -9.22 -5.25 5.56
CA VAL A 88 -8.56 -4.98 4.28
C VAL A 88 -9.15 -3.66 3.76
N PRO A 89 -8.35 -2.61 3.56
CA PRO A 89 -8.89 -1.37 3.04
C PRO A 89 -9.55 -1.69 1.71
N GLU A 90 -10.82 -1.29 1.56
CA GLU A 90 -11.35 -1.04 0.23
C GLU A 90 -10.58 0.18 -0.30
N LEU A 91 -9.34 -0.08 -0.74
CA LEU A 91 -8.70 0.71 -1.76
C LEU A 91 -9.77 0.90 -2.83
N PRO A 92 -10.04 2.13 -3.33
CA PRO A 92 -10.82 2.27 -4.54
C PRO A 92 -10.07 1.45 -5.57
N LEU A 93 -10.58 0.24 -5.83
CA LEU A 93 -9.94 -0.74 -6.68
C LEU A 93 -9.75 -0.01 -7.99
N THR A 94 -8.51 0.42 -8.24
CA THR A 94 -8.24 1.23 -9.41
C THR A 94 -8.67 0.40 -10.60
N ALA A 95 -9.06 1.05 -11.70
CA ALA A 95 -9.49 0.30 -12.89
C ALA A 95 -8.46 -0.78 -13.28
N ASP A 96 -7.19 -0.57 -12.96
CA ASP A 96 -6.11 -1.54 -13.17
C ASP A 96 -6.05 -2.66 -12.12
N LEU A 97 -6.33 -2.39 -10.84
CA LEU A 97 -6.46 -3.44 -9.81
C LEU A 97 -7.66 -4.34 -10.10
N LYS A 98 -8.79 -3.75 -10.54
CA LYS A 98 -9.96 -4.52 -11.03
C LYS A 98 -9.59 -5.39 -12.22
N LYS A 99 -8.77 -4.89 -13.15
CA LYS A 99 -8.29 -5.69 -14.30
C LYS A 99 -7.43 -6.86 -13.87
N ILE A 100 -6.54 -6.72 -12.87
CA ILE A 100 -5.71 -7.83 -12.36
C ILE A 100 -6.60 -8.92 -11.74
N LEU A 101 -7.60 -8.51 -10.94
CA LEU A 101 -8.52 -9.44 -10.30
C LEU A 101 -9.55 -10.05 -11.25
N ALA A 102 -9.79 -9.39 -12.39
CA ALA A 102 -10.67 -9.86 -13.46
C ALA A 102 -9.94 -10.59 -14.59
N LEU A 103 -8.63 -10.86 -14.45
CA LEU A 103 -7.91 -11.70 -15.41
C LEU A 103 -8.56 -13.08 -15.46
N ASN A 104 -8.84 -13.54 -16.68
CA ASN A 104 -9.38 -14.88 -16.89
C ASN A 104 -8.26 -15.93 -16.82
N ASP A 105 -8.64 -17.21 -16.80
CA ASP A 105 -7.68 -18.31 -16.68
C ASP A 105 -6.62 -18.34 -17.80
N THR A 106 -6.98 -17.92 -19.02
CA THR A 106 -6.05 -17.85 -20.16
C THR A 106 -4.99 -16.78 -19.96
N ASP A 107 -5.39 -15.59 -19.51
CA ASP A 107 -4.46 -14.50 -19.21
C ASP A 107 -3.49 -14.89 -18.09
N ILE A 108 -3.99 -15.58 -17.06
CA ILE A 108 -3.16 -16.03 -15.94
C ILE A 108 -2.17 -17.11 -16.38
N ALA A 109 -2.60 -18.04 -17.24
CA ALA A 109 -1.72 -19.06 -17.80
C ALA A 109 -0.60 -18.44 -18.67
N GLU A 110 -0.94 -17.45 -19.50
CA GLU A 110 0.05 -16.75 -20.33
C GLU A 110 1.09 -16.01 -19.46
N GLN A 111 0.64 -15.31 -18.42
CA GLN A 111 1.55 -14.64 -17.48
C GLN A 111 2.37 -15.65 -16.67
N GLY A 112 1.77 -16.75 -16.25
CA GLY A 112 2.47 -17.84 -15.57
C GLY A 112 3.59 -18.44 -16.44
N ALA A 113 3.33 -18.67 -17.72
CA ALA A 113 4.33 -19.16 -18.67
C ALA A 113 5.48 -18.16 -18.85
N LYS A 114 5.18 -16.85 -18.93
CA LYS A 114 6.20 -15.78 -19.02
C LYS A 114 7.04 -15.67 -17.75
N LEU A 115 6.45 -15.90 -16.58
CA LEU A 115 7.16 -15.89 -15.31
C LEU A 115 8.07 -17.11 -15.18
N LEU A 116 7.59 -18.30 -15.56
CA LEU A 116 8.38 -19.52 -15.59
C LEU A 116 9.56 -19.41 -16.57
N SER A 117 9.34 -18.87 -17.77
CA SER A 117 10.41 -18.62 -18.74
C SER A 117 11.39 -17.53 -18.31
N ALA A 118 11.00 -16.69 -17.36
CA ALA A 118 11.86 -15.72 -16.68
C ALA A 118 12.54 -16.28 -15.43
N GLY A 119 12.39 -17.58 -15.13
CA GLY A 119 13.03 -18.24 -14.00
C GLY A 119 12.33 -18.03 -12.65
N VAL A 120 11.10 -17.50 -12.63
CA VAL A 120 10.32 -17.38 -11.40
C VAL A 120 9.70 -18.73 -11.06
N VAL A 121 10.02 -19.26 -9.88
CA VAL A 121 9.43 -20.51 -9.38
C VAL A 121 7.96 -20.28 -9.04
N LEU A 122 7.07 -21.03 -9.70
CA LEU A 122 5.64 -21.04 -9.41
C LEU A 122 5.20 -22.45 -8.96
N PRO A 123 4.11 -22.56 -8.16
CA PRO A 123 3.54 -23.86 -7.79
C PRO A 123 3.03 -24.63 -9.01
N ASP A 124 3.13 -25.97 -8.97
CA ASP A 124 2.66 -26.86 -10.05
C ASP A 124 1.14 -27.07 -10.06
N GLN A 125 0.43 -26.68 -9.00
CA GLN A 125 -1.02 -26.86 -8.91
C GLN A 125 -1.77 -25.67 -9.51
N GLY A 126 -2.66 -25.91 -10.47
CA GLY A 126 -3.30 -24.83 -11.24
C GLY A 126 -4.07 -23.77 -10.43
N VAL A 127 -4.62 -24.09 -9.25
CA VAL A 127 -5.24 -23.07 -8.37
C VAL A 127 -4.16 -22.25 -7.65
N GLU A 128 -3.16 -22.91 -7.08
CA GLU A 128 -2.06 -22.26 -6.38
C GLU A 128 -1.20 -21.40 -7.32
N GLN A 129 -0.98 -21.88 -8.55
CA GLN A 129 -0.30 -21.15 -9.61
C GLN A 129 -1.08 -19.88 -9.97
N ARG A 130 -2.41 -19.96 -10.09
CA ARG A 130 -3.25 -18.78 -10.37
C ARG A 130 -3.14 -17.73 -9.27
N VAL A 131 -3.26 -18.15 -8.02
CA VAL A 131 -3.11 -17.27 -6.85
C VAL A 131 -1.72 -16.65 -6.82
N ALA A 132 -0.66 -17.44 -7.09
CA ALA A 132 0.71 -16.96 -7.11
C ALA A 132 0.94 -15.90 -8.20
N VAL A 133 0.43 -16.12 -9.42
CA VAL A 133 0.54 -15.16 -10.53
C VAL A 133 -0.22 -13.87 -10.23
N GLN A 134 -1.47 -13.98 -9.75
CA GLN A 134 -2.27 -12.79 -9.37
C GLN A 134 -1.59 -11.99 -8.25
N HIS A 135 -1.10 -12.68 -7.22
CA HIS A 135 -0.38 -12.07 -6.11
C HIS A 135 0.91 -11.39 -6.59
N TRP A 136 1.66 -12.00 -7.50
CA TRP A 136 2.86 -11.41 -8.08
C TRP A 136 2.53 -10.13 -8.88
N LEU A 137 1.48 -10.15 -9.71
CA LEU A 137 1.03 -8.98 -10.47
C LEU A 137 0.56 -7.85 -9.54
N MET A 138 -0.15 -8.18 -8.45
CA MET A 138 -0.52 -7.22 -7.42
C MET A 138 0.72 -6.60 -6.76
N LYS A 139 1.76 -7.39 -6.44
CA LYS A 139 3.02 -6.86 -5.89
C LYS A 139 3.68 -5.86 -6.86
N GLN A 140 3.72 -6.16 -8.16
CA GLN A 140 4.27 -5.21 -9.14
C GLN A 140 3.42 -3.95 -9.26
N TYR A 141 2.09 -4.08 -9.21
CA TYR A 141 1.18 -2.93 -9.16
C TYR A 141 1.47 -2.03 -7.96
N PHE A 142 1.58 -2.59 -6.75
CA PHE A 142 1.89 -1.80 -5.55
C PHE A 142 3.29 -1.17 -5.62
N ARG A 143 4.25 -1.83 -6.26
CA ARG A 143 5.61 -1.33 -6.42
C ARG A 143 5.72 -0.17 -7.41
N TYR A 144 5.01 -0.25 -8.54
CA TYR A 144 5.20 0.65 -9.69
C TYR A 144 4.00 1.54 -10.02
N GLY A 145 2.87 1.39 -9.32
CA GLY A 145 1.67 2.19 -9.54
C GLY A 145 1.15 2.03 -10.97
N ARG A 146 0.71 3.12 -11.62
CA ARG A 146 0.12 3.08 -12.98
C ARG A 146 1.07 2.56 -14.07
N GLU A 147 2.38 2.65 -13.86
CA GLU A 147 3.39 2.20 -14.84
C GLU A 147 3.72 0.71 -14.71
N TRP A 148 3.05 -0.01 -13.81
CA TRP A 148 3.38 -1.38 -13.47
C TRP A 148 3.41 -2.29 -14.70
N ARG A 149 2.49 -2.17 -15.66
CA ARG A 149 2.48 -3.05 -16.85
C ARG A 149 3.77 -2.95 -17.65
N THR A 150 4.19 -1.72 -17.96
CA THR A 150 5.39 -1.47 -18.76
C THR A 150 6.64 -1.93 -18.00
N LYS A 151 6.74 -1.60 -16.70
CA LYS A 151 7.89 -1.99 -15.87
C LYS A 151 7.93 -3.49 -15.60
N THR A 152 6.78 -4.13 -15.45
CA THR A 152 6.64 -5.59 -15.29
C THR A 152 7.09 -6.31 -16.55
N GLY A 153 6.66 -5.84 -17.73
CA GLY A 153 7.12 -6.39 -19.01
C GLY A 153 8.63 -6.26 -19.19
N HIS A 154 9.20 -5.11 -18.86
CA HIS A 154 10.67 -4.95 -18.86
C HIS A 154 11.36 -5.89 -17.86
N LEU A 155 10.84 -6.01 -16.64
CA LEU A 155 11.41 -6.88 -15.61
C LEU A 155 11.43 -8.35 -16.05
N ILE A 156 10.32 -8.85 -16.60
CA ILE A 156 10.22 -10.22 -17.14
C ILE A 156 11.25 -10.41 -18.26
N SER A 157 11.34 -9.47 -19.21
CA SER A 157 12.33 -9.55 -20.29
C SER A 157 13.78 -9.53 -19.79
N THR A 158 14.07 -8.73 -18.76
CA THR A 158 15.40 -8.68 -18.15
C THR A 158 15.73 -9.98 -17.43
N LEU A 159 14.80 -10.54 -16.66
CA LEU A 159 14.95 -11.82 -15.95
C LEU A 159 15.18 -12.99 -16.92
N SER A 160 14.41 -13.04 -18.02
CA SER A 160 14.62 -14.03 -19.09
C SER A 160 15.98 -13.89 -19.79
N ALA A 161 16.52 -12.66 -19.88
CA ALA A 161 17.80 -12.41 -20.52
C ALA A 161 19.00 -12.65 -19.59
N SER A 162 18.83 -12.52 -18.27
CA SER A 162 19.92 -12.68 -17.31
C SER A 162 20.24 -14.14 -16.98
N GLY A 163 19.33 -15.09 -17.19
CA GLY A 163 19.55 -16.51 -16.85
C GLY A 163 19.73 -16.79 -15.34
N GLU A 164 19.85 -15.74 -14.52
CA GLU A 164 19.81 -15.80 -13.07
C GLU A 164 18.35 -15.91 -12.63
N GLY A 165 17.89 -17.16 -12.49
CA GLY A 165 16.67 -17.47 -11.75
C GLY A 165 16.80 -16.97 -10.31
N VAL A 166 15.72 -16.36 -9.81
CA VAL A 166 15.57 -15.98 -8.40
C VAL A 166 14.92 -17.11 -7.64
#